data_AF-A0A939CE43-F1
#
_entry.id   AF-A0A939CE43-F1
#
_cell.length_a   1.000
_cell.length_b   1.000
_cell.length_c   1.000
_cell.angle_alpha   90.00
_cell.angle_beta   90.00
_cell.angle_gamma   90.00
#
_symmetry.space_group_name_H-M   'P 1'
#
loop_
_entity.id
_entity.type
_entity.pdbx_description
1 polymer ?
#
loop_
_entity_poly.entity_id
_entity_poly.type
_entity_poly.pdbx_seq_one_letter_code
_entity_poly.pdbx_strand_id
1 'polypeptide(L)' 'MESKILVDTNVLLDYFLTREPFFNDAKQIIEKCAEGKINACIAAHSVSNMFFIQCVVKPLASAKGI' A
#
# COMPACT_ATOMS: atom_id res chain seq x y z
N MET A 1 -11.46 -8.17 22.87
CA MET A 1 -11.38 -8.29 21.40
C MET A 1 -10.59 -7.10 20.92
N GLU A 2 -9.38 -7.29 20.41
CA GLU A 2 -8.60 -6.17 19.87
C GLU A 2 -9.29 -5.66 18.59
N SER A 3 -9.52 -4.35 18.51
CA SER A 3 -10.02 -3.72 17.29
C SER A 3 -8.95 -3.82 16.21
N LYS A 4 -9.23 -4.56 15.14
CA LYS A 4 -8.36 -4.64 13.96
C LYS A 4 -8.83 -3.67 12.90
N ILE A 5 -7.90 -2.90 12.35
CA ILE A 5 -8.17 -1.96 11.25
C ILE A 5 -7.89 -2.67 9.94
N LEU A 6 -8.90 -2.81 9.09
CA LEU A 6 -8.69 -3.28 7.72
C LEU A 6 -8.15 -2.13 6.87
N VAL A 7 -6.93 -2.26 6.39
CA VAL A 7 -6.31 -1.30 5.48
C VAL A 7 -6.62 -1.74 4.06
N ASP A 8 -7.36 -0.88 3.34
CA ASP A 8 -7.69 -1.12 1.94
C ASP A 8 -6.46 -0.99 1.02
N THR A 9 -6.55 -1.63 -0.13
CA THR A 9 -5.53 -1.61 -1.19
C THR A 9 -5.16 -0.18 -1.60
N ASN A 10 -6.13 0.74 -1.64
CA ASN A 10 -5.87 2.13 -2.05
C ASN A 10 -4.93 2.87 -1.09
N VAL A 11 -5.10 2.68 0.22
CA VAL A 11 -4.22 3.29 1.23
C VAL A 11 -2.79 2.75 1.11
N LEU A 12 -2.65 1.44 0.87
CA LEU A 12 -1.34 0.84 0.60
C LEU A 12 -0.72 1.40 -0.69
N LEU A 13 -1.51 1.53 -1.76
CA LEU A 13 -1.05 2.11 -3.02
C LEU A 13 -0.61 3.56 -2.85
N ASP A 14 -1.34 4.36 -2.05
CA ASP A 14 -0.97 5.75 -1.80
C ASP A 14 0.37 5.86 -1.09
N TYR A 15 0.64 4.95 -0.15
CA TYR A 15 1.94 4.83 0.51
C TYR A 15 3.05 4.35 -0.46
N PHE A 16 2.85 3.24 -1.17
CA PHE A 16 3.87 2.64 -2.04
C PHE A 16 4.18 3.47 -3.29
N LEU A 17 3.19 4.17 -3.84
CA LEU A 17 3.33 4.97 -5.07
C LEU A 17 3.50 6.47 -4.78
N THR A 18 3.61 6.87 -3.51
CA THR A 18 3.76 8.27 -3.10
C THR A 18 2.70 9.17 -3.75
N ARG A 19 1.43 8.74 -3.72
CA ARG A 19 0.33 9.45 -4.40
C ARG A 19 -0.14 10.63 -3.56
N GLU A 20 -0.01 11.81 -4.12
CA GLU A 20 -0.64 13.01 -3.56
C GLU A 20 -2.15 13.01 -3.86
N PRO A 21 -3.00 13.53 -2.95
CA PRO A 21 -2.64 14.19 -1.68
C PRO A 21 -2.60 13.26 -0.45
N PHE A 22 -2.85 11.96 -0.61
CA PHE A 22 -3.10 11.05 0.51
C PHE A 22 -1.85 10.35 1.08
N PHE A 23 -0.68 10.57 0.47
CA PHE A 23 0.56 9.94 0.88
C PHE A 23 0.87 10.15 2.37
N ASN A 24 0.74 11.37 2.87
CA ASN A 24 1.09 11.69 4.25
C ASN A 24 0.15 11.02 5.27
N ASP A 25 -1.13 10.86 4.92
CA ASP A 25 -2.10 10.17 5.76
C ASP A 25 -1.85 8.66 5.76
N ALA A 26 -1.61 8.09 4.56
CA ALA A 26 -1.26 6.68 4.40
C ALA A 26 0.03 6.33 5.16
N LYS A 27 1.06 7.18 5.06
CA LYS A 27 2.33 7.04 5.78
C LYS A 27 2.11 6.98 7.29
N GLN A 28 1.34 7.89 7.87
CA GLN A 28 1.06 7.89 9.31
C GLN A 28 0.35 6.61 9.77
N ILE A 29 -0.55 6.06 8.96
CA ILE A 29 -1.23 4.78 9.27
C ILE A 29 -0.19 3.65 9.31
N ILE A 30 0.66 3.54 8.28
CA ILE A 30 1.66 2.49 8.18
C ILE A 30 2.72 2.61 9.29
N GLU A 31 3.18 3.81 9.63
CA GLU A 31 4.13 4.04 10.72
C GLU A 31 3.56 3.60 12.07
N LYS A 32 2.31 3.98 12.39
CA LYS A 32 1.65 3.54 13.63
C LYS A 32 1.46 2.02 13.70
N CYS A 33 1.28 1.36 12.55
CA CYS A 33 1.24 -0.10 12.47
C CYS A 33 2.63 -0.72 12.72
N ALA A 34 3.69 -0.15 12.11
CA ALA A 34 5.06 -0.61 12.30
C ALA A 34 5.57 -0.43 13.75
N GLU A 35 5.11 0.63 14.42
CA GLU A 35 5.36 0.89 15.84
C GLU A 35 4.53 -0.02 16.79
N GLY A 36 3.64 -0.86 16.26
CA GLY A 36 2.76 -1.73 17.05
C GLY A 36 1.64 -1.01 17.80
N LYS A 37 1.40 0.28 17.52
CA LYS A 37 0.33 1.08 18.14
C LYS A 37 -1.05 0.75 17.59
N ILE A 38 -1.10 0.20 16.37
CA ILE A 38 -2.33 -0.19 15.68
C ILE A 38 -2.18 -1.63 15.17
N ASN A 39 -3.20 -2.46 15.43
CA ASN A 39 -3.30 -3.79 14.84
C ASN A 39 -4.04 -3.69 13.50
N ALA A 40 -3.29 -3.67 12.40
CA ALA A 40 -3.85 -3.58 11.05
C ALA A 40 -3.83 -4.93 10.33
N CYS A 41 -4.83 -5.16 9.48
CA CYS A 41 -4.87 -6.27 8.56
C CYS A 41 -5.06 -5.78 7.13
N ILE A 42 -4.59 -6.58 6.18
CA ILE A 42 -4.80 -6.37 4.75
C ILE A 42 -5.53 -7.58 4.20
N ALA A 43 -6.39 -7.38 3.20
CA ALA A 43 -7.01 -8.51 2.54
C ALA A 43 -5.99 -9.25 1.66
N ALA A 44 -5.99 -10.57 1.67
CA ALA A 44 -5.05 -11.36 0.86
C ALA A 44 -5.13 -11.01 -0.64
N HIS A 45 -6.33 -10.71 -1.14
CA HIS A 45 -6.54 -10.30 -2.54
C HIS A 45 -5.96 -8.90 -2.85
N SER A 46 -5.77 -8.04 -1.84
CA SER A 46 -5.13 -6.73 -2.02
C SER A 46 -3.69 -6.86 -2.51
N VAL A 47 -2.99 -7.94 -2.17
CA VAL A 47 -1.62 -8.19 -2.63
C VAL A 47 -1.59 -8.44 -4.15
N SER A 48 -2.48 -9.29 -4.65
CA SER A 48 -2.62 -9.54 -6.09
C SER A 48 -3.06 -8.28 -6.85
N ASN A 49 -3.99 -7.51 -6.28
CA ASN A 49 -4.42 -6.23 -6.86
C ASN A 49 -3.28 -5.21 -6.92
N MET A 50 -2.48 -5.06 -5.86
CA MET A 50 -1.31 -4.18 -5.87
C MET A 50 -0.30 -4.58 -6.93
N PHE A 51 -0.04 -5.89 -7.08
CA PHE A 51 0.88 -6.40 -8.10
C PHE A 51 0.38 -6.08 -9.51
N PHE A 52 -0.89 -6.33 -9.78
CA PHE A 52 -1.51 -6.02 -11.07
C PHE A 52 -1.49 -4.53 -11.38
N ILE A 53 -1.89 -3.69 -10.41
CA ILE A 53 -1.90 -2.24 -10.57
C ILE A 53 -0.48 -1.71 -10.79
N GLN A 54 0.52 -2.14 -10.02
CA GLN A 54 1.91 -1.74 -10.25
C GLN A 54 2.41 -2.11 -11.65
N CYS A 55 2.04 -3.29 -12.17
CA CYS A 55 2.38 -3.72 -13.52
C CYS A 55 1.65 -2.94 -14.63
N VAL A 56 0.46 -2.40 -14.36
CA VAL A 56 -0.31 -1.60 -15.32
C VAL A 56 0.11 -0.12 -15.30
N VAL A 57 0.37 0.44 -14.12
CA VAL A 57 0.67 1.88 -13.97
C VAL A 57 2.16 2.18 -14.20
N LYS A 58 3.06 1.22 -13.94
CA LYS A 58 4.43 1.29 -14.47
C LYS A 58 4.48 0.44 -15.74
N PRO A 59 4.53 1.02 -16.96
CA PRO A 59 5.04 0.24 -18.08
C PRO A 59 6.43 -0.24 -17.65
N LEU A 60 6.73 -1.52 -17.86
CA LEU A 60 8.00 -2.19 -17.59
C LEU A 60 9.20 -1.26 -17.82
N ALA A 61 9.56 -0.45 -16.81
CA ALA A 61 10.71 0.45 -16.85
C ALA A 61 12.02 -0.33 -16.67
N SER A 62 11.95 -1.65 -16.85
CA SER A 62 13.05 -2.61 -16.90
C SER A 62 12.93 -3.49 -18.16
N ALA A 63 12.63 -2.88 -19.30
CA ALA A 63 12.83 -3.46 -20.63
C ALA A 63 13.76 -2.61 -21.51
N LYS A 64 14.61 -1.77 -20.91
CA LYS A 64 15.74 -1.12 -21.59
C LYS A 64 17.02 -1.31 -20.78
N GLY A 65 17.77 -2.31 -21.21
CA GLY A 65 19.15 -2.60 -20.86
C GLY A 65 19.78 -3.41 -21.99
N ILE A 66 19.60 -2.94 -23.23
CA ILE A 66 20.51 -3.14 -24.36
C ILE A 66 21.03 -1.76 -24.72
#